data_AF-A0A3L7PLV6-F1
#
_entry.id   AF-A0A3L7PLV6-F1
#
_cell.length_a   1.000
_cell.length_b   1.000
_cell.length_c   1.000
_cell.angle_alpha   90.00
_cell.angle_beta   90.00
_cell.angle_gamma   90.00
#
_symmetry.space_group_name_H-M   'P 1'
#
loop_
_entity.id
_entity.type
_entity.pdbx_description
1 polymer ?
#
loop_
_entity_poly.entity_id
_entity_poly.type
_entity_poly.pdbx_seq_one_letter_code
_entity_poly.pdbx_strand_id
1 'polypeptide(L)'
;MHRCGREVLVYGLGNLPRDGNLTFRAINEQTFLEDLATCDALISNAGNQLVGEALYLGKPILAMPEAKNFEQFINAHFLREGGGGDWVPVDRFDDSSLRKFLIKTGEYRRAIPRERLNGLPDVLATIQRHLPQSATVRDVHSNPMQKVA
;
A
#
# COMPACT_ATOMS: atom_id res chain seq x y z
N MET A 1 18.11 1.63 -11.71
CA MET A 1 16.89 1.49 -12.56
C MET A 1 17.20 1.24 -14.04
N HIS A 2 18.08 1.99 -14.73
CA HIS A 2 18.33 1.81 -16.17
C HIS A 2 18.75 0.39 -16.62
N ARG A 3 19.37 -0.37 -15.71
CA ARG A 3 19.94 -1.68 -15.98
C ARG A 3 19.05 -2.84 -15.54
N CYS A 4 17.77 -2.58 -15.27
CA CYS A 4 16.83 -3.62 -14.81
C CYS A 4 16.27 -4.49 -15.94
N GLY A 5 16.48 -4.11 -17.21
CA GLY A 5 15.98 -4.85 -18.37
C GLY A 5 14.47 -4.83 -18.55
N ARG A 6 13.79 -3.84 -17.93
CA ARG A 6 12.33 -3.64 -18.00
C ARG A 6 12.02 -2.19 -18.31
N GLU A 7 10.91 -1.92 -18.97
CA GLU A 7 10.36 -0.56 -19.03
C GLU A 7 9.91 -0.13 -17.63
N VAL A 8 10.19 1.12 -17.26
CA VAL A 8 9.83 1.68 -15.95
C VAL A 8 9.02 2.94 -16.16
N LEU A 9 7.83 2.96 -15.55
CA LEU A 9 6.98 4.13 -15.51
C LEU A 9 7.23 4.86 -14.20
N VAL A 10 7.55 6.15 -14.28
CA VAL A 10 7.91 6.98 -13.13
C VAL A 10 6.87 8.07 -12.94
N TYR A 11 6.32 8.13 -11.74
CA TYR A 11 5.34 9.12 -11.31
C TYR A 11 5.93 10.02 -10.21
N GLY A 12 5.39 11.23 -10.05
CA GLY A 12 5.75 12.14 -8.95
C GLY A 12 6.90 13.12 -9.24
N LEU A 13 7.57 13.01 -10.39
CA LEU A 13 8.64 13.92 -10.81
C LEU A 13 8.21 14.93 -11.89
N GLY A 14 6.91 14.97 -12.21
CA GLY A 14 6.38 15.80 -13.29
C GLY A 14 6.66 15.23 -14.68
N ASN A 15 6.47 16.07 -15.71
CA ASN A 15 6.63 15.67 -17.10
C ASN A 15 8.08 15.90 -17.56
N LEU A 16 8.93 14.90 -17.32
CA LEU A 16 10.33 14.91 -17.77
C LEU A 16 10.48 14.15 -19.10
N PRO A 17 11.48 14.49 -19.93
CA PRO A 17 11.80 13.70 -21.11
C PRO A 17 12.12 12.25 -20.75
N ARG A 18 11.80 11.32 -21.66
CA ARG A 18 12.20 9.90 -21.54
C ARG A 18 13.72 9.80 -21.35
N ASP A 19 14.15 8.94 -20.44
CA ASP A 19 15.56 8.65 -20.20
C ASP A 19 15.81 7.12 -20.27
N GLY A 20 16.31 6.65 -21.41
CA GLY A 20 16.49 5.23 -21.68
C GLY A 20 15.18 4.44 -21.60
N ASN A 21 15.07 3.55 -20.62
CA ASN A 21 13.88 2.74 -20.31
C ASN A 21 12.91 3.41 -19.31
N LEU A 22 13.22 4.62 -18.83
CA LEU A 22 12.38 5.37 -17.89
C LEU A 22 11.46 6.31 -18.66
N THR A 23 10.15 6.14 -18.46
CA THR A 23 9.12 7.05 -18.98
C THR A 23 8.48 7.78 -17.83
N PHE A 24 8.61 9.11 -17.80
CA PHE A 24 8.03 9.95 -16.77
C PHE A 24 6.61 10.34 -17.17
N ARG A 25 5.67 10.17 -16.25
CA ARG A 25 4.25 10.49 -16.45
C ARG A 25 3.80 11.53 -15.44
N ALA A 26 3.00 12.47 -15.91
CA ALA A 26 2.23 13.33 -15.02
C ALA A 26 1.26 12.48 -14.20
N ILE A 27 0.94 12.93 -12.98
CA ILE A 27 -0.05 12.24 -12.15
C ILE A 27 -1.42 12.44 -12.79
N ASN A 28 -2.03 11.33 -13.17
CA ASN A 28 -3.41 11.24 -13.61
C ASN A 28 -3.98 9.94 -13.05
N GLU A 29 -5.09 10.02 -12.32
CA GLU A 29 -5.66 8.88 -11.58
C GLU A 29 -6.01 7.72 -12.51
N GLN A 30 -6.67 8.00 -13.63
CA GLN A 30 -7.11 6.97 -14.58
C GLN A 30 -5.91 6.25 -15.21
N THR A 31 -4.95 7.02 -15.74
CA THR A 31 -3.74 6.43 -16.35
C THR A 31 -2.91 5.68 -15.32
N PHE A 32 -2.80 6.20 -14.09
CA PHE A 32 -2.05 5.52 -13.03
C PHE A 32 -2.69 4.19 -12.64
N LEU A 33 -4.02 4.13 -12.51
CA LEU A 33 -4.73 2.89 -12.22
C LEU A 33 -4.58 1.87 -13.36
N GLU A 34 -4.65 2.30 -14.61
CA GLU A 34 -4.42 1.43 -15.77
C GLU A 34 -2.98 0.88 -15.81
N ASP A 35 -1.99 1.73 -15.55
CA ASP A 35 -0.59 1.33 -15.47
C ASP A 35 -0.36 0.39 -14.28
N LEU A 36 -0.95 0.67 -13.12
CA LEU A 36 -0.87 -0.22 -11.95
C LEU A 36 -1.52 -1.58 -12.24
N ALA A 37 -2.66 -1.60 -12.93
CA ALA A 37 -3.36 -2.82 -13.29
C ALA A 37 -2.61 -3.66 -14.34
N THR A 38 -1.77 -3.05 -15.17
CA THR A 38 -1.02 -3.73 -16.24
C THR A 38 0.45 -3.99 -15.91
N CYS A 39 1.03 -3.32 -14.92
CA CYS A 39 2.44 -3.51 -14.57
C CYS A 39 2.75 -4.88 -13.95
N ASP A 40 4.03 -5.23 -13.92
CA ASP A 40 4.51 -6.47 -13.31
C ASP A 40 4.71 -6.37 -11.80
N ALA A 41 5.05 -5.19 -11.30
CA ALA A 41 5.37 -4.92 -9.91
C ALA A 41 5.33 -3.41 -9.64
N LEU A 42 5.12 -3.04 -8.38
CA LEU A 42 5.17 -1.67 -7.89
C LEU A 42 6.44 -1.43 -7.07
N ILE A 43 7.04 -0.25 -7.25
CA ILE A 43 8.08 0.27 -6.36
C ILE A 43 7.56 1.61 -5.85
N SER A 44 7.41 1.77 -4.54
CA SER A 44 6.78 2.94 -3.94
C SER A 44 7.26 3.13 -2.51
N ASN A 45 6.99 4.28 -1.92
CA ASN A 45 6.94 4.35 -0.46
C ASN A 45 5.82 3.42 0.06
N ALA A 46 5.89 3.03 1.34
CA ALA A 46 4.93 2.09 1.94
C ALA A 46 3.61 2.78 2.35
N GLY A 47 3.08 3.66 1.49
CA GLY A 47 1.80 4.33 1.71
C GLY A 47 0.65 3.32 1.70
N ASN A 48 -0.18 3.35 2.75
CA ASN A 48 -1.19 2.31 3.01
C ASN A 48 -2.17 2.09 1.83
N GLN A 49 -2.75 3.16 1.28
CA GLN A 49 -3.74 3.05 0.20
C GLN A 49 -3.17 2.36 -1.04
N LEU A 50 -2.05 2.87 -1.56
CA LEU A 50 -1.42 2.33 -2.77
C LEU A 50 -0.90 0.90 -2.57
N VAL A 51 -0.36 0.58 -1.38
CA VAL A 51 0.03 -0.79 -1.04
C VAL A 51 -1.19 -1.72 -1.09
N GLY A 52 -2.32 -1.31 -0.51
CA GLY A 52 -3.56 -2.06 -0.54
C GLY A 52 -4.08 -2.30 -1.97
N GLU A 53 -4.11 -1.26 -2.81
CA GLU A 53 -4.53 -1.35 -4.21
C GLU A 53 -3.64 -2.28 -5.03
N ALA A 54 -2.32 -2.17 -4.87
CA ALA A 54 -1.36 -3.02 -5.54
C ALA A 54 -1.53 -4.50 -5.12
N LEU A 55 -1.70 -4.78 -3.83
CA LEU A 55 -1.99 -6.13 -3.35
C LEU A 55 -3.33 -6.65 -3.88
N TYR A 56 -4.36 -5.80 -3.95
CA TYR A 56 -5.66 -6.15 -4.54
C TYR A 56 -5.53 -6.57 -6.00
N LEU A 57 -4.71 -5.86 -6.77
CA LEU A 57 -4.40 -6.19 -8.17
C LEU A 57 -3.37 -7.33 -8.33
N GLY A 58 -2.92 -7.93 -7.22
CA GLY A 58 -1.94 -9.01 -7.22
C GLY A 58 -0.55 -8.58 -7.69
N LYS A 59 -0.16 -7.34 -7.41
CA LYS A 59 1.12 -6.74 -7.79
C LYS A 59 2.12 -6.89 -6.65
N PRO A 60 3.24 -7.59 -6.87
CA PRO A 60 4.38 -7.56 -5.95
C PRO A 60 4.87 -6.13 -5.71
N ILE A 61 5.32 -5.85 -4.49
CA ILE A 61 5.73 -4.50 -4.10
C ILE A 61 7.16 -4.53 -3.54
N LEU A 62 8.01 -3.61 -3.99
CA LEU A 62 9.23 -3.23 -3.28
C LEU A 62 8.98 -1.89 -2.59
N ALA A 63 8.77 -1.92 -1.28
CA ALA A 63 8.54 -0.72 -0.49
C ALA A 63 9.85 -0.02 -0.13
N MET A 64 9.84 1.31 -0.23
CA MET A 64 10.96 2.18 0.12
C MET A 64 10.50 3.19 1.18
N PRO A 65 10.40 2.77 2.46
CA PRO A 65 9.97 3.67 3.53
C PRO A 65 10.96 4.82 3.68
N GLU A 66 10.40 6.02 3.90
CA GLU A 66 11.16 7.24 4.14
C GLU A 66 11.71 7.28 5.56
N ALA A 67 12.89 7.90 5.71
CA ALA A 67 13.48 8.09 7.02
C ALA A 67 12.51 8.86 7.94
N LYS A 68 12.38 8.40 9.19
CA LYS A 68 11.49 8.97 10.24
C LYS A 68 9.98 8.77 10.02
N ASN A 69 9.54 8.08 8.96
CA ASN A 69 8.13 7.71 8.82
C ASN A 69 7.85 6.31 9.39
N PHE A 70 7.57 6.23 10.69
CA PHE A 70 7.35 4.96 11.39
C PHE A 70 6.19 4.14 10.82
N GLU A 71 5.11 4.78 10.37
CA GLU A 71 3.96 4.09 9.78
C GLU A 71 4.36 3.35 8.50
N GLN A 72 5.16 3.99 7.63
CA GLN A 72 5.66 3.34 6.42
C GLN A 72 6.55 2.12 6.76
N PHE A 73 7.35 2.17 7.83
CA PHE A 73 8.10 1.00 8.27
C PHE A 73 7.20 -0.13 8.76
N ILE A 74 6.11 0.19 9.47
CA ILE A 74 5.12 -0.80 9.92
C ILE A 74 4.44 -1.45 8.69
N ASN A 75 3.98 -0.65 7.74
CA ASN A 75 3.35 -1.16 6.51
C ASN A 75 4.32 -2.02 5.70
N ALA A 76 5.58 -1.59 5.57
CA ALA A 76 6.63 -2.34 4.88
C ALA A 76 6.96 -3.67 5.58
N HIS A 77 6.98 -3.67 6.92
CA HIS A 77 7.16 -4.89 7.70
C HIS A 77 6.04 -5.90 7.43
N PHE A 78 4.78 -5.47 7.54
CA PHE A 78 3.64 -6.36 7.27
C PHE A 78 3.51 -6.78 5.80
N LEU A 79 3.94 -5.94 4.85
CA LEU A 79 4.06 -6.33 3.45
C LEU A 79 5.00 -7.53 3.27
N ARG A 80 6.17 -7.50 3.92
CA ARG A 80 7.15 -8.60 3.88
C ARG A 80 6.61 -9.83 4.61
N GLU A 81 6.07 -9.67 5.81
CA GLU A 81 5.53 -10.78 6.60
C GLU A 81 4.36 -11.48 5.88
N GLY A 82 3.50 -10.71 5.20
CA GLY A 82 2.43 -11.23 4.36
C GLY A 82 2.90 -11.84 3.03
N GLY A 83 4.20 -11.77 2.71
CA GLY A 83 4.78 -12.34 1.51
C GLY A 83 4.44 -11.60 0.20
N GLY A 84 3.71 -10.48 0.25
CA GLY A 84 3.31 -9.72 -0.93
C GLY A 84 4.44 -8.90 -1.55
N GLY A 85 5.60 -8.82 -0.89
CA GLY A 85 6.70 -8.01 -1.34
C GLY A 85 7.91 -8.03 -0.41
N ASP A 86 8.78 -7.05 -0.60
CA ASP A 86 9.93 -6.79 0.25
C ASP A 86 10.09 -5.28 0.45
N TRP A 87 11.06 -4.87 1.27
CA TRP A 87 11.37 -3.47 1.49
C TRP A 87 12.84 -3.21 1.73
N VAL A 88 13.26 -2.01 1.35
CA VAL A 88 14.61 -1.47 1.61
C VAL A 88 14.46 0.01 1.93
N PRO A 89 15.12 0.54 2.98
CA PRO A 89 15.15 1.99 3.22
C PRO A 89 15.57 2.75 1.96
N VAL A 90 14.96 3.90 1.70
CA VAL A 90 15.22 4.69 0.48
C VAL A 90 16.71 5.03 0.30
N ASP A 91 17.43 5.29 1.39
CA ASP A 91 18.87 5.59 1.40
C ASP A 91 19.76 4.37 1.14
N ARG A 92 19.19 3.17 1.12
CA ARG A 92 19.86 1.89 0.84
C ARG A 92 19.39 1.24 -0.46
N PHE A 93 18.51 1.90 -1.21
CA PHE A 93 18.05 1.39 -2.49
C PHE A 93 19.17 1.42 -3.53
N ASP A 94 19.43 0.28 -4.14
CA ASP A 94 20.48 0.09 -5.15
C ASP A 94 20.10 -0.95 -6.21
N ASP A 95 20.96 -1.14 -7.21
CA ASP A 95 20.74 -2.13 -8.27
C ASP A 95 20.66 -3.58 -7.74
N SER A 96 21.30 -3.89 -6.61
CA SER A 96 21.30 -5.23 -6.01
C SER A 96 19.96 -5.55 -5.36
N SER A 97 19.42 -4.62 -4.56
CA SER A 97 18.11 -4.71 -3.92
C SER A 97 16.99 -4.83 -4.97
N LEU A 98 17.06 -4.03 -6.03
CA LEU A 98 16.14 -4.13 -7.17
C LEU A 98 16.21 -5.50 -7.84
N ARG A 99 17.41 -6.01 -8.15
CA ARG A 99 17.57 -7.34 -8.79
C ARG A 99 17.03 -8.46 -7.92
N LYS A 100 17.32 -8.44 -6.61
CA LYS A 100 16.82 -9.42 -5.64
C LYS A 100 15.29 -9.46 -5.64
N PHE A 101 14.66 -8.29 -5.63
CA PHE A 101 13.21 -8.18 -5.73
C PHE A 101 12.67 -8.74 -7.05
N LEU A 102 13.24 -8.31 -8.18
CA LEU A 102 12.77 -8.70 -9.51
C LEU A 102 12.81 -10.22 -9.73
N ILE A 103 13.85 -10.91 -9.25
CA ILE A 103 13.97 -12.37 -9.33
C ILE A 103 12.83 -13.08 -8.57
N LYS A 104 12.40 -12.51 -7.44
CA LYS A 104 11.37 -13.07 -6.57
C LYS A 104 9.94 -12.61 -6.88
N THR A 105 9.74 -11.74 -7.87
CA THR A 105 8.40 -11.20 -8.23
C THR A 105 7.33 -12.29 -8.41
N GLY A 106 7.68 -13.41 -9.03
CA GLY A 106 6.75 -14.53 -9.19
C GLY A 106 6.39 -15.23 -7.86
N GLU A 107 7.31 -15.30 -6.91
CA GLU A 107 7.07 -15.84 -5.56
C GLU A 107 6.14 -14.93 -4.78
N TYR A 108 6.43 -13.62 -4.73
CA TYR A 108 5.59 -12.64 -4.05
C TYR A 108 4.16 -12.66 -4.61
N ARG A 109 4.02 -12.68 -5.94
CA ARG A 109 2.70 -12.71 -6.60
C ARG A 109 1.85 -13.91 -6.19
N ARG A 110 2.46 -15.08 -5.98
CA ARG A 110 1.77 -16.31 -5.54
C ARG A 110 1.41 -16.27 -4.05
N ALA A 111 2.18 -15.55 -3.25
CA ALA A 111 1.94 -15.43 -1.81
C ALA A 111 0.82 -14.44 -1.45
N ILE A 112 0.45 -13.52 -2.36
CA ILE A 112 -0.64 -12.55 -2.11
C ILE A 112 -1.97 -13.30 -1.89
N PRO A 113 -2.57 -13.21 -0.69
CA PRO A 113 -3.77 -13.95 -0.34
C PRO A 113 -5.02 -13.28 -0.93
N ARG A 114 -5.34 -13.58 -2.19
CA ARG A 114 -6.46 -12.97 -2.93
C ARG A 114 -7.83 -13.13 -2.25
N GLU A 115 -8.02 -14.20 -1.51
CA GLU A 115 -9.24 -14.53 -0.76
C GLU A 115 -9.40 -13.66 0.51
N ARG A 116 -8.33 -13.00 0.99
CA ARG A 116 -8.30 -12.32 2.30
C ARG A 116 -7.64 -10.95 2.23
N LEU A 117 -8.15 -10.10 1.34
CA LEU A 117 -7.72 -8.71 1.19
C LEU A 117 -8.58 -7.70 1.97
N ASN A 118 -9.71 -8.15 2.54
CA ASN A 118 -10.52 -7.34 3.43
C ASN A 118 -10.21 -7.68 4.90
N GLY A 119 -9.30 -6.92 5.51
CA GLY A 119 -8.94 -7.08 6.93
C GLY A 119 -9.90 -6.39 7.91
N LEU A 120 -10.86 -5.59 7.42
CA LEU A 120 -11.73 -4.78 8.28
C LEU A 120 -12.48 -5.64 9.32
N PRO A 121 -13.09 -6.79 8.99
CA PRO A 121 -13.78 -7.61 9.99
C PRO A 121 -12.87 -8.09 11.12
N ASP A 122 -11.64 -8.52 10.79
CA ASP A 122 -10.67 -9.02 11.78
C ASP A 122 -10.16 -7.90 12.69
N VAL A 123 -9.92 -6.72 12.12
CA VAL A 123 -9.53 -5.52 12.87
C VAL A 123 -10.66 -5.11 13.82
N LEU A 124 -11.90 -5.03 13.33
CA LEU A 124 -13.06 -4.69 14.16
C LEU A 124 -13.24 -5.69 15.30
N ALA A 125 -13.17 -6.99 15.01
CA ALA A 125 -13.28 -8.04 16.04
C ALA A 125 -12.16 -7.94 17.09
N THR A 126 -10.94 -7.60 16.66
CA THR A 126 -9.80 -7.42 17.56
C THR A 126 -9.97 -6.19 18.44
N ILE A 127 -10.37 -5.05 17.86
CA ILE A 127 -10.64 -3.81 18.61
C ILE A 127 -11.76 -4.05 19.62
N GLN A 128 -12.88 -4.64 19.19
CA GLN A 128 -14.02 -4.95 20.07
C GLN A 128 -13.65 -5.81 21.28
N ARG A 129 -12.69 -6.73 21.14
CA ARG A 129 -12.20 -7.57 22.26
C ARG A 129 -11.48 -6.77 23.34
N HIS A 130 -10.84 -5.66 22.97
CA HIS A 130 -10.02 -4.85 23.89
C HIS A 130 -10.71 -3.57 24.33
N LEU A 131 -11.83 -3.20 23.69
CA LEU A 131 -12.67 -2.13 24.19
C LEU A 131 -13.27 -2.54 25.54
N PRO A 132 -13.31 -1.64 26.54
CA PRO A 132 -14.05 -1.90 27.76
C PRO A 132 -15.51 -2.17 27.38
N GLN A 133 -16.11 -3.21 27.97
CA GLN A 133 -17.55 -3.39 27.91
C GLN A 133 -18.19 -2.23 28.68
N SER A 134 -18.42 -1.10 28.01
CA SER A 134 -19.11 0.02 28.62
C SER A 134 -20.51 -0.46 29.01
N ALA A 135 -20.80 -0.37 30.31
CA ALA A 135 -22.12 -0.58 30.86
C ALA A 135 -23.16 0.13 30.00
N THR A 136 -24.20 -0.62 29.62
CA THR A 136 -25.46 -0.18 28.99
C THR A 136 -25.60 1.35 28.93
N VAL A 137 -25.53 1.90 27.71
CA VAL A 137 -26.09 3.21 27.41
C VAL A 137 -27.54 3.16 27.88
N ARG A 138 -27.85 3.82 29.01
CA ARG A 138 -29.24 3.97 29.44
C ARG A 138 -29.94 4.78 28.36
N ASP A 139 -31.09 4.26 27.91
CA ASP A 139 -31.98 4.91 26.97
C ASP A 139 -32.16 6.39 27.31
N VAL A 140 -31.75 7.25 26.38
CA VAL A 140 -32.21 8.64 26.34
C VAL A 140 -33.64 8.59 25.81
N HIS A 141 -34.58 8.23 26.67
CA HIS A 141 -35.99 8.47 26.43
C HIS A 141 -36.52 9.49 27.45
N SER A 142 -37.33 10.40 26.91
CA SER A 142 -38.12 11.47 27.54
C SER A 142 -37.40 12.79 27.87
N ASN A 143 -37.47 13.74 26.92
CA ASN A 143 -37.77 15.12 27.29
C ASN A 143 -39.00 15.58 26.47
N PRO A 144 -40.17 15.79 27.08
CA PRO A 144 -41.35 16.25 26.37
C PRO A 144 -41.20 17.73 25.98
N MET A 145 -41.82 18.07 24.85
CA MET A 145 -41.90 19.42 24.29
C MET A 145 -42.13 20.51 25.35
N GLN A 146 -41.22 21.49 25.42
CA GLN A 146 -41.57 22.84 25.89
C GLN A 146 -41.76 23.74 24.67
N LYS A 147 -43.03 23.94 24.31
CA LYS A 147 -43.48 25.13 23.58
C LYS A 147 -43.30 26.33 24.50
N VAL A 148 -42.67 27.41 24.02
CA VAL A 148 -42.90 28.76 24.55
C VAL A 148 -43.06 29.72 23.38
N ALA A 149 -44.02 30.62 23.57
CA ALA A 149 -44.69 31.51 22.64
C ALA A 149 -43.80 32.57 21.96
#